data_AF-A0A0E3NPQ7-F1
#
_entry.id   AF-A0A0E3NPQ7-F1
#
_cell.length_a   1.000
_cell.length_b   1.000
_cell.length_c   1.000
_cell.angle_alpha   90.00
_cell.angle_beta   90.00
_cell.angle_gamma   90.00
#
_symmetry.space_group_name_H-M   'P 1'
#
loop_
_entity.id
_entity.type
_entity.pdbx_description
1 polymer ?
#
loop_
_entity_poly.entity_id
_entity_poly.type
_entity_poly.pdbx_seq_one_letter_code
_entity_poly.pdbx_strand_id
1 'polypeptide(L)'
;MKARAAVMSANTVNETAEASNYLFSTLKSLFAVAENYPDLKANQNFMQLQKDLMETENKITYSRQFYNDTVMKYNISIQTIPKNIVASLTGFEKKDLFEATQAEREVPKVEF
;
A
#
# COMPACT_ATOMS: atom_id res chain seq x y z
N MET A 1 -0.47 -9.17 18.81
CA MET A 1 0.86 -8.54 19.00
C MET A 1 1.82 -8.75 17.82
N LYS A 2 1.85 -9.93 17.18
CA LYS A 2 2.77 -10.21 16.05
C LYS A 2 2.68 -9.22 14.88
N ALA A 3 1.47 -8.88 14.42
CA ALA A 3 1.27 -7.96 13.29
C ALA A 3 1.80 -6.54 13.56
N ARG A 4 1.53 -5.97 14.74
CA ARG A 4 2.04 -4.65 15.15
C ARG A 4 3.56 -4.64 15.31
N ALA A 5 4.12 -5.70 15.90
CA ALA A 5 5.56 -5.85 16.04
C ALA A 5 6.25 -5.92 14.66
N ALA A 6 5.64 -6.63 13.70
CA ALA A 6 6.16 -6.74 12.33
C ALA A 6 6.23 -5.37 11.62
N VAL A 7 5.22 -4.51 11.78
CA VAL A 7 5.25 -3.14 11.23
C VAL A 7 6.36 -2.30 11.88
N MET A 8 6.57 -2.44 13.19
CA MET A 8 7.60 -1.68 13.91
C MET A 8 9.02 -2.18 13.65
N SER A 9 9.19 -3.43 13.22
CA SER A 9 10.50 -4.04 12.93
C SER A 9 10.88 -4.04 11.46
N ALA A 10 10.01 -3.56 10.57
CA ALA A 10 10.27 -3.51 9.14
C ALA A 10 11.38 -2.49 8.84
N ASN A 11 12.39 -2.92 8.09
CA ASN A 11 13.55 -2.09 7.73
C ASN A 11 13.44 -1.54 6.31
N THR A 12 12.57 -2.13 5.50
CA THR A 12 12.30 -1.67 4.12
C THR A 12 10.84 -1.26 3.94
N VAL A 13 10.60 -0.43 2.93
CA VAL A 13 9.24 0.02 2.60
C VAL A 13 8.36 -1.18 2.20
N ASN A 14 8.92 -2.17 1.50
CA ASN A 14 8.20 -3.39 1.12
C ASN A 14 7.83 -4.25 2.34
N GLU A 15 8.77 -4.48 3.26
CA GLU A 15 8.48 -5.19 4.53
C GLU A 15 7.41 -4.47 5.34
N THR A 16 7.45 -3.14 5.36
CA THR A 16 6.45 -2.32 6.07
C THR A 16 5.07 -2.52 5.46
N ALA A 17 4.98 -2.60 4.12
CA ALA A 17 3.72 -2.84 3.45
C ALA A 17 3.15 -4.23 3.63
N GLU A 18 3.97 -5.27 3.56
CA GLU A 18 3.54 -6.63 3.84
C GLU A 18 3.00 -6.76 5.27
N ALA A 19 3.73 -6.19 6.24
CA ALA A 19 3.31 -6.17 7.63
C ALA A 19 2.00 -5.38 7.83
N SER A 20 1.83 -4.23 7.16
CA SER A 20 0.59 -3.46 7.17
C SER A 20 -0.58 -4.22 6.56
N ASN A 21 -0.38 -4.91 5.43
CA ASN A 21 -1.41 -5.71 4.78
C ASN A 21 -1.88 -6.86 5.70
N TYR A 22 -0.92 -7.52 6.37
CA TYR A 22 -1.22 -8.57 7.35
C TYR A 22 -1.99 -8.03 8.57
N LEU A 23 -1.61 -6.86 9.08
CA LEU A 23 -2.32 -6.18 10.15
C LEU A 23 -3.77 -5.86 9.74
N PHE A 24 -3.98 -5.31 8.54
CA PHE A 24 -5.30 -4.97 8.03
C PHE A 24 -6.20 -6.19 7.85
N SER A 25 -5.66 -7.28 7.29
CA SER A 25 -6.38 -8.56 7.16
C SER A 25 -6.84 -9.06 8.54
N THR A 26 -5.96 -9.01 9.53
CA THR A 26 -6.27 -9.41 10.92
C THR A 26 -7.35 -8.51 11.54
N LEU A 27 -7.29 -7.20 11.30
CA LEU A 27 -8.29 -6.24 11.78
C LEU A 27 -9.66 -6.45 11.14
N LYS A 28 -9.71 -6.77 9.84
CA LYS A 28 -10.95 -7.12 9.15
C LYS A 28 -11.62 -8.33 9.78
N SER A 29 -10.84 -9.37 10.10
CA SER A 29 -11.34 -10.53 10.84
C SER A 29 -11.82 -10.16 12.25
N LEU A 30 -11.10 -9.28 12.96
CA LEU A 30 -11.51 -8.79 14.28
C LEU A 30 -12.85 -8.04 14.22
N PHE A 31 -13.03 -7.17 13.23
CA PHE A 31 -14.29 -6.43 13.05
C PHE A 31 -15.45 -7.36 12.71
N ALA A 32 -15.23 -8.39 11.88
CA ALA A 32 -16.25 -9.40 11.59
C ALA A 32 -16.70 -10.17 12.85
N VAL A 33 -15.76 -10.50 13.75
CA VAL A 33 -16.12 -11.12 15.03
C VAL A 33 -16.88 -10.13 15.92
N ALA A 34 -16.45 -8.87 15.97
CA ALA A 34 -17.08 -7.81 16.77
C ALA A 34 -18.53 -7.51 16.35
N GLU A 35 -18.96 -7.86 15.14
CA GLU A 35 -20.37 -7.74 14.73
C GLU A 35 -21.32 -8.58 15.61
N ASN A 36 -20.82 -9.71 16.16
CA ASN A 36 -21.58 -10.56 17.07
C ASN A 36 -21.60 -10.03 18.52
N TYR A 37 -20.93 -8.92 18.81
CA TYR A 37 -20.82 -8.31 20.14
C TYR A 37 -21.27 -6.84 20.11
N PRO A 38 -22.59 -6.57 20.17
CA PRO A 38 -23.16 -5.22 20.05
C PRO A 38 -22.58 -4.22 21.05
N ASP A 39 -22.31 -4.65 22.29
CA ASP A 39 -21.75 -3.80 23.35
C ASP A 39 -20.31 -3.35 23.04
N LEU A 40 -19.51 -4.22 22.41
CA LEU A 40 -18.16 -3.88 21.97
C LEU A 40 -18.20 -2.95 20.75
N LYS A 41 -19.12 -3.18 19.82
CA LYS A 41 -19.35 -2.34 18.64
C LYS A 41 -19.79 -0.92 19.02
N ALA A 42 -20.63 -0.79 20.05
CA ALA A 42 -21.11 0.49 20.56
C ALA A 42 -20.08 1.23 21.45
N ASN A 43 -18.97 0.58 21.82
CA ASN A 43 -17.94 1.18 22.63
C ASN A 43 -17.24 2.32 21.86
N GLN A 44 -17.33 3.55 22.38
CA GLN A 44 -16.73 4.73 21.74
C GLN A 44 -15.22 4.58 21.48
N ASN A 45 -14.46 3.95 22.38
CA ASN A 45 -13.02 3.75 22.18
C ASN A 45 -12.73 2.77 21.03
N PHE A 46 -13.59 1.76 20.87
CA PHE A 46 -13.47 0.80 19.76
C PHE A 46 -13.82 1.45 18.41
N MET A 47 -14.89 2.24 18.36
CA MET A 47 -15.26 2.99 17.15
C MET A 47 -14.18 4.00 16.75
N GLN A 48 -13.60 4.71 17.72
CA GLN A 48 -12.51 5.65 17.46
C GLN A 48 -11.28 4.93 16.90
N LEU A 49 -10.88 3.81 17.50
CA LEU A 49 -9.78 2.99 17.01
C LEU A 49 -10.02 2.49 15.58
N GLN A 50 -11.24 2.02 15.27
CA GLN A 50 -11.60 1.60 13.92
C GLN A 50 -11.45 2.76 12.92
N LYS A 51 -11.91 3.97 13.29
CA LYS A 51 -11.80 5.17 12.45
C LYS A 51 -10.34 5.55 12.20
N ASP A 52 -9.52 5.60 13.24
CA ASP A 52 -8.10 5.99 13.14
C ASP A 52 -7.31 4.98 12.28
N LEU A 53 -7.64 3.70 12.39
CA LEU A 53 -7.06 2.64 11.56
C LEU A 53 -7.48 2.79 10.09
N MET A 54 -8.75 3.06 9.80
CA MET A 54 -9.20 3.33 8.42
C MET A 54 -8.53 4.58 7.84
N GLU A 55 -8.39 5.66 8.61
CA GLU A 55 -7.70 6.86 8.15
C GLU A 55 -6.23 6.58 7.85
N THR A 56 -5.57 5.81 8.71
CA THR A 56 -4.18 5.40 8.51
C THR A 56 -4.03 4.54 7.25
N GLU A 57 -4.95 3.60 7.00
CA GLU A 57 -4.94 2.75 5.80
C GLU A 57 -5.14 3.57 4.53
N ASN A 58 -6.05 4.55 4.56
CA ASN A 58 -6.25 5.46 3.43
C ASN A 58 -4.96 6.25 3.11
N LYS A 59 -4.24 6.72 4.15
CA LYS A 59 -2.95 7.40 3.97
C LYS A 59 -1.87 6.47 3.41
N ILE A 60 -1.80 5.23 3.88
CA ILE A 60 -0.87 4.22 3.35
C ILE A 60 -1.17 3.96 1.87
N THR A 61 -2.43 3.71 1.53
CA THR A 61 -2.88 3.45 0.16
C THR A 61 -2.55 4.62 -0.76
N TYR A 62 -2.87 5.84 -0.34
CA TYR A 62 -2.52 7.05 -1.09
C TYR A 62 -1.00 7.17 -1.29
N SER A 63 -0.20 6.91 -0.26
CA SER A 63 1.26 7.00 -0.34
C SER A 63 1.83 5.97 -1.31
N ARG A 64 1.29 4.74 -1.34
CA ARG A 64 1.66 3.70 -2.29
C ARG A 64 1.33 4.10 -3.73
N GLN A 65 0.11 4.59 -3.96
CA GLN A 65 -0.31 5.07 -5.27
C GLN A 65 0.57 6.23 -5.74
N PHE A 66 0.81 7.22 -4.87
CA PHE A 66 1.66 8.36 -5.18
C PHE A 66 3.08 7.94 -5.56
N TYR A 67 3.68 7.01 -4.80
CA TYR A 67 4.99 6.46 -5.13
C TYR A 67 4.99 5.78 -6.51
N ASN A 68 3.99 4.93 -6.77
CA ASN A 68 3.85 4.24 -8.04
C ASN A 68 3.69 5.21 -9.22
N ASP A 69 2.85 6.23 -9.08
CA ASP A 69 2.65 7.26 -10.09
C ASP A 69 3.95 8.03 -10.36
N THR A 70 4.70 8.38 -9.31
CA THR A 70 5.98 9.07 -9.44
C THR A 70 7.03 8.19 -10.12
N VAL A 71 7.17 6.93 -9.70
CA VAL A 71 8.12 5.98 -10.30
C VAL A 71 7.74 5.67 -11.74
N MET A 72 6.45 5.50 -12.05
CA MET A 72 5.97 5.29 -13.41
C MET A 72 6.32 6.49 -14.30
N LYS A 73 6.02 7.72 -13.85
CA LYS A 73 6.39 8.95 -14.58
C LYS A 73 7.90 9.05 -14.77
N TYR A 74 8.69 8.74 -13.75
CA TYR A 74 10.14 8.71 -13.83
C TYR A 74 10.64 7.69 -14.87
N ASN A 75 10.19 6.44 -14.77
CA ASN A 75 10.55 5.35 -15.67
C ASN A 75 10.18 5.64 -17.12
N ILE A 76 9.00 6.21 -17.36
CA ILE A 76 8.59 6.69 -18.69
C ILE A 76 9.55 7.80 -19.14
N SER A 77 9.83 8.78 -18.29
CA SER A 77 10.66 9.92 -18.66
C SER A 77 12.08 9.54 -19.07
N ILE A 78 12.71 8.55 -18.42
CA ILE A 78 14.06 8.07 -18.78
C ILE A 78 14.05 7.14 -20.01
N GLN A 79 12.88 6.74 -20.51
CA GLN A 79 12.74 5.95 -21.73
C GLN A 79 12.33 6.81 -22.94
N THR A 80 11.88 8.04 -22.71
CA THR A 80 11.43 8.97 -23.76
C THR A 80 12.59 9.82 -24.31
N ILE A 81 12.64 10.02 -25.63
CA ILE A 81 13.60 10.92 -26.30
C ILE A 81 13.29 12.39 -25.94
N PRO A 82 14.30 13.24 -25.66
CA PRO A 82 15.75 12.98 -25.68
C PRO A 82 16.32 12.51 -24.32
N LYS A 83 15.48 12.39 -23.29
CA LYS A 83 15.90 12.10 -21.91
C LYS A 83 16.53 10.72 -21.76
N ASN A 84 16.16 9.74 -22.59
CA ASN A 84 16.79 8.42 -22.61
C ASN A 84 18.30 8.46 -22.93
N ILE A 85 18.73 9.36 -23.81
CA ILE A 85 20.16 9.53 -24.17
C ILE A 85 20.93 10.05 -22.95
N VAL A 86 20.41 11.10 -22.32
CA VAL A 86 21.02 11.65 -21.09
C VAL A 86 21.01 10.60 -19.98
N ALA A 87 19.91 9.87 -19.81
CA ALA A 87 19.79 8.81 -18.81
C ALA A 87 20.82 7.70 -18.99
N SER A 88 21.07 7.24 -20.23
CA SER A 88 22.10 6.24 -20.51
C SER A 88 23.52 6.77 -20.27
N LEU A 89 23.78 8.07 -20.48
CA LEU A 89 25.09 8.68 -20.26
C LEU A 89 25.38 8.98 -18.78
N THR A 90 24.34 9.30 -17.98
CA THR A 90 24.50 9.66 -16.56
C THR A 90 24.13 8.53 -15.59
N GLY A 91 23.77 7.35 -16.09
CA GLY A 91 23.47 6.17 -15.27
C GLY A 91 22.12 6.23 -14.54
N PHE A 92 21.11 6.90 -15.10
CA PHE A 92 19.75 6.86 -14.54
C PHE A 92 19.05 5.55 -14.92
N GLU A 93 18.80 4.70 -13.92
CA GLU A 93 18.17 3.39 -14.08
C GLU A 93 16.70 3.39 -13.66
N LYS A 94 15.92 2.42 -14.19
CA LYS A 94 14.52 2.25 -13.80
C LYS A 94 14.42 1.96 -12.31
N LYS A 95 13.38 2.51 -11.68
CA LYS A 95 13.02 2.20 -10.29
C LYS A 95 11.88 1.20 -10.27
N ASP A 96 11.91 0.31 -9.29
CA ASP A 96 10.83 -0.66 -9.09
C ASP A 96 9.58 0.03 -8.55
N LEU A 97 8.42 -0.45 -9.00
CA LEU A 97 7.14 -0.03 -8.44
C LEU A 97 6.93 -0.70 -7.08
N PHE A 98 6.15 -0.03 -6.24
CA PHE A 98 5.58 -0.61 -5.05
C PHE A 98 4.55 -1.67 -5.45
N GLU A 99 4.93 -2.94 -5.43
CA GLU A 99 4.01 -4.02 -5.76
C GLU A 99 2.97 -4.18 -4.64
N ALA A 100 1.73 -3.76 -4.91
CA ALA A 100 0.59 -4.36 -4.26
C ALA A 100 0.44 -5.78 -4.83
N THR A 101 0.27 -6.77 -3.95
CA THR A 101 0.05 -8.18 -4.27
C THR A 101 -0.77 -8.36 -5.55
N GLN A 102 -0.29 -9.19 -6.47
CA GLN A 102 -0.73 -9.56 -7.83
C GLN A 102 -2.20 -9.37 -8.27
N ALA A 103 -3.17 -9.20 -7.37
CA ALA A 103 -4.60 -9.05 -7.65
C ALA A 103 -5.00 -7.74 -8.36
N GLU A 104 -4.17 -6.69 -8.33
CA GLU A 104 -4.47 -5.41 -9.00
C GLU A 104 -3.92 -5.30 -10.43
N ARG A 105 -3.26 -6.35 -10.95
CA ARG A 105 -2.68 -6.39 -12.31
C ARG A 105 -3.59 -6.98 -13.38
N GLU A 106 -4.85 -7.28 -13.07
CA GLU A 106 -5.82 -7.58 -14.12
C GLU A 106 -6.23 -6.28 -14.83
N VAL A 107 -5.44 -5.93 -15.84
CA VAL A 107 -5.83 -4.90 -16.81
C VAL A 107 -7.14 -5.39 -17.46
N PRO A 108 -8.26 -4.65 -17.35
CA PRO A 108 -9.48 -5.03 -18.04
C PRO A 108 -9.16 -5.03 -19.54
N LYS A 109 -9.22 -6.22 -20.16
CA LYS A 109 -9.12 -6.35 -21.61
C LYS A 109 -10.34 -5.68 -22.21
N VAL A 110 -10.14 -4.49 -22.76
CA VAL A 110 -11.14 -3.85 -23.62
C VAL A 110 -11.10 -4.61 -24.94
N GLU A 111 -11.99 -5.58 -25.10
CA GLU A 111 -12.32 -6.12 -26.41
C GLU A 111 -13.35 -5.17 -27.05
N PHE A 112 -13.03 -4.69 -28.26
CA PHE A 112 -13.95 -3.95 -29.13
C PHE A 112 -14.82 -4.91 -29.93
#